data_AF-A0A5N9F5N2-F1
#
_entry.id   AF-A0A5N9F5N2-F1
#
_cell.length_a   1.000
_cell.length_b   1.000
_cell.length_c   1.000
_cell.angle_alpha   90.00
_cell.angle_beta   90.00
_cell.angle_gamma   90.00
#
_symmetry.space_group_name_H-M   'P 1'
#
loop_
_entity.id
_entity.type
_entity.pdbx_description
1 polymer ?
#
loop_
_entity_poly.entity_id
_entity_poly.type
_entity_poly.pdbx_seq_one_letter_code
_entity_poly.pdbx_strand_id
1 'polypeptide(L)'
;MVAHLAAAVDLYEAAISKGITGDSNPPEGLSAAGVSSLMTRLDENTQRVINLRQDMGDQLLTAFSKRCEDLTQLLEGLADTDWQKPCYHPGKVIPVATYVDLRLAELAIHEWDIRSKLDVSTELSALCLPAVMDFISAFVVGTMFRPGIGQTETIRFRFELTGTVPSSHDIVVENRNAHMESAREATPNVTFRCDTETFVLVAYGRISLNKAESEGRLIVKGDRELASLFSS
;
A
#
# COMPACT_ATOMS: atom_id res chain seq x y z
N MET A 1 4.60 14.91 -6.53
CA MET A 1 5.17 13.57 -6.25
C MET A 1 6.36 13.62 -5.31
N VAL A 2 7.49 14.27 -5.66
CA VAL A 2 8.69 14.28 -4.79
C VAL A 2 8.42 14.79 -3.36
N ALA A 3 7.62 15.85 -3.20
CA ALA A 3 7.24 16.35 -1.87
C ALA A 3 6.38 15.35 -1.07
N HIS A 4 5.55 14.55 -1.74
CA HIS A 4 4.81 13.46 -1.08
C HIS A 4 5.78 12.39 -0.56
N LEU A 5 6.72 11.94 -1.40
CA LEU A 5 7.73 10.96 -0.99
C LEU A 5 8.65 11.49 0.12
N ALA A 6 8.96 12.79 0.13
CA ALA A 6 9.73 13.41 1.21
C ALA A 6 8.93 13.47 2.53
N ALA A 7 7.67 13.90 2.49
CA ALA A 7 6.80 13.94 3.67
C ALA A 7 6.49 12.53 4.23
N ALA A 8 6.47 11.52 3.36
CA ALA A 8 6.37 10.12 3.77
C ALA A 8 7.60 9.69 4.57
N VAL A 9 8.82 10.01 4.09
CA VAL A 9 10.06 9.68 4.80
C VAL A 9 10.12 10.37 6.17
N ASP A 10 9.75 11.65 6.27
CA ASP A 10 9.68 12.37 7.54
C ASP A 10 8.76 11.67 8.55
N LEU A 11 7.61 11.16 8.08
CA LEU A 11 6.69 10.39 8.93
C LEU A 11 7.30 9.06 9.36
N TYR A 12 8.01 8.37 8.47
CA TYR A 12 8.57 7.04 8.75
C TYR A 12 9.67 7.15 9.79
N GLU A 13 10.59 8.10 9.62
CA GLU A 13 11.67 8.36 10.56
C GLU A 13 11.11 8.70 11.95
N ALA A 14 10.13 9.60 12.04
CA ALA A 14 9.49 9.96 13.29
C ALA A 14 8.76 8.77 13.96
N ALA A 15 7.98 8.02 13.18
CA ALA A 15 7.21 6.88 13.70
C ALA A 15 8.12 5.73 14.17
N ILE A 16 9.15 5.40 13.41
CA ILE A 16 10.10 4.33 13.74
C ILE A 16 10.92 4.75 14.96
N SER A 17 11.50 5.96 14.97
CA SER A 17 12.32 6.44 16.10
C SER A 17 11.55 6.44 17.43
N LYS A 18 10.27 6.82 17.40
CA LYS A 18 9.40 6.72 18.58
C LYS A 18 9.08 5.26 18.92
N GLY A 19 8.65 4.46 17.94
CA GLY A 19 8.25 3.07 18.16
C GLY A 19 9.37 2.20 18.74
N ILE A 20 10.62 2.40 18.30
CA ILE A 20 11.76 1.63 18.83
C ILE A 20 12.08 1.96 20.30
N THR A 21 11.63 3.11 20.80
CA THR A 21 11.71 3.48 22.23
C THR A 21 10.45 3.11 23.02
N GLY A 22 9.48 2.44 22.38
CA GLY A 22 8.25 1.97 22.99
C GLY A 22 7.06 2.94 22.90
N ASP A 23 7.18 4.03 22.13
CA ASP A 23 6.09 4.98 21.92
C ASP A 23 5.47 4.85 20.52
N SER A 24 4.27 4.25 20.45
CA SER A 24 3.50 4.12 19.20
C SER A 24 2.38 5.17 19.06
N ASN A 25 2.42 6.26 19.83
CA ASN A 25 1.46 7.35 19.72
C ASN A 25 1.73 8.21 18.48
N PRO A 26 0.69 8.89 17.93
CA PRO A 26 0.87 9.82 16.82
C PRO A 26 1.96 10.88 17.12
N PRO A 27 2.74 11.27 16.11
CA PRO A 27 3.43 12.54 16.10
C PRO A 27 2.46 13.71 16.33
N GLU A 28 2.99 14.85 16.79
CA GLU A 28 2.19 16.05 17.05
C GLU A 28 1.40 16.49 15.81
N GLY A 29 0.14 16.87 16.02
CA GLY A 29 -0.77 17.32 14.95
C GLY A 29 -1.41 16.21 14.13
N LEU A 30 -1.15 14.93 14.42
CA LEU A 30 -1.79 13.80 13.73
C LEU A 30 -2.84 13.10 14.59
N SER A 31 -3.89 12.62 13.92
CA SER A 31 -4.94 11.81 14.53
C SER A 31 -4.43 10.45 15.03
N ALA A 32 -5.10 9.88 16.03
CA ALA A 32 -4.82 8.53 16.51
C ALA A 32 -4.97 7.47 15.39
N ALA A 33 -4.09 6.48 15.40
CA ALA A 33 -4.02 5.46 14.35
C ALA A 33 -5.35 4.71 14.20
N GLY A 34 -5.88 4.65 12.97
CA GLY A 34 -7.10 3.91 12.65
C GLY A 34 -8.41 4.50 13.21
N VAL A 35 -8.37 5.64 13.90
CA VAL A 35 -9.56 6.29 14.47
C VAL A 35 -10.19 7.27 13.49
N SER A 36 -9.37 8.10 12.83
CA SER A 36 -9.84 9.10 11.90
C SER A 36 -10.30 8.48 10.57
N SER A 37 -11.27 9.14 9.92
CA SER A 37 -11.75 8.72 8.61
C SER A 37 -10.61 8.75 7.57
N LEU A 38 -10.72 7.94 6.52
CA LEU A 38 -9.75 7.99 5.41
C LEU A 38 -9.61 9.40 4.84
N MET A 39 -10.73 10.12 4.67
CA MET A 39 -10.73 11.50 4.18
C MET A 39 -9.91 12.42 5.08
N THR A 40 -10.13 12.37 6.39
CA THR A 40 -9.38 13.18 7.37
C THR A 40 -7.88 12.92 7.26
N ARG A 41 -7.45 11.66 7.15
CA ARG A 41 -6.03 11.31 7.01
C ARG A 41 -5.42 11.80 5.69
N LEU A 42 -6.21 11.78 4.61
CA LEU A 42 -5.78 12.29 3.32
C LEU A 42 -5.64 13.82 3.34
N ASP A 43 -6.54 14.53 4.02
CA ASP A 43 -6.47 15.99 4.18
C ASP A 43 -5.25 16.40 5.03
N GLU A 44 -5.04 15.75 6.18
CA GLU A 44 -3.85 15.93 7.03
C GLU A 44 -2.56 15.72 6.21
N ASN A 45 -2.50 14.64 5.42
CA ASN A 45 -1.34 14.38 4.57
C ASN A 45 -1.16 15.43 3.47
N THR A 46 -2.24 15.83 2.81
CA THR A 46 -2.22 16.81 1.72
C THR A 46 -1.65 18.15 2.19
N GLN A 47 -2.09 18.62 3.37
CA GLN A 47 -1.58 19.88 3.90
C GLN A 47 -0.08 19.83 4.22
N ARG A 48 0.41 18.73 4.79
CA ARG A 48 1.85 18.54 5.04
C ARG A 48 2.66 18.57 3.74
N VAL A 49 2.17 17.91 2.69
CA VAL A 49 2.86 17.87 1.39
C VAL A 49 2.90 19.25 0.74
N ILE A 50 1.82 20.04 0.83
CA ILE A 50 1.77 21.41 0.33
C ILE A 50 2.79 22.29 1.07
N ASN A 51 2.76 22.27 2.40
CA ASN A 51 3.68 23.06 3.22
C ASN A 51 5.14 22.69 2.91
N LEU A 52 5.47 21.39 2.91
CA LEU A 52 6.82 20.93 2.62
C LEU A 52 7.29 21.36 1.22
N ARG A 53 6.40 21.30 0.21
CA ARG A 53 6.72 21.75 -1.15
C ARG A 53 6.99 23.24 -1.20
N GLN A 54 6.24 24.05 -0.46
CA GLN A 54 6.40 25.50 -0.40
C GLN A 54 7.69 25.89 0.33
N ASP A 55 7.94 25.28 1.49
CA ASP A 55 9.09 25.57 2.33
C ASP A 55 10.42 25.18 1.67
N MET A 56 10.47 24.03 1.01
CA MET A 56 11.71 23.54 0.39
C MET A 56 12.04 24.21 -0.95
N GLY A 57 11.03 24.73 -1.67
CA GLY A 57 11.23 25.37 -2.98
C GLY A 57 12.09 24.51 -3.94
N ASP A 58 13.18 25.11 -4.44
CA ASP A 58 14.12 24.47 -5.37
C ASP A 58 15.05 23.44 -4.70
N GLN A 59 15.11 23.41 -3.37
CA GLN A 59 15.94 22.46 -2.62
C GLN A 59 15.25 21.10 -2.43
N LEU A 60 14.02 20.92 -2.92
CA LEU A 60 13.20 19.75 -2.64
C LEU A 60 13.89 18.41 -2.98
N LEU A 61 14.56 18.32 -4.13
CA LEU A 61 15.23 17.09 -4.55
C LEU A 61 16.45 16.77 -3.67
N THR A 62 17.25 17.78 -3.35
CA THR A 62 18.38 17.65 -2.42
C THR A 62 17.90 17.21 -1.05
N ALA A 63 16.85 17.86 -0.56
CA ALA A 63 16.28 17.58 0.75
C ALA A 63 15.60 16.21 0.80
N PHE A 64 15.01 15.73 -0.31
CA PHE A 64 14.50 14.37 -0.42
C PHE A 64 15.63 13.33 -0.39
N SER A 65 16.71 13.57 -1.12
CA SER A 65 17.85 12.65 -1.17
C SER A 65 18.48 12.47 0.21
N LYS A 66 18.71 13.59 0.92
CA LYS A 66 19.23 13.57 2.29
C LYS A 66 18.33 12.81 3.26
N ARG A 67 17.01 13.02 3.19
CA ARG A 67 16.04 12.26 4.00
C ARG A 67 16.10 10.75 3.74
N CYS A 68 16.30 10.35 2.49
CA CYS A 68 16.46 8.93 2.16
C CYS A 68 17.72 8.33 2.78
N GLU A 69 18.83 9.07 2.77
CA GLU A 69 20.08 8.67 3.45
C GLU A 69 19.85 8.54 4.96
N ASP A 70 19.17 9.50 5.58
CA ASP A 70 18.86 9.49 7.02
C ASP A 70 17.98 8.31 7.43
N LEU A 71 16.91 8.04 6.66
CA LEU A 71 16.07 6.87 6.88
C LEU A 71 16.86 5.56 6.70
N THR A 72 17.76 5.50 5.71
CA THR A 72 18.61 4.33 5.49
C THR A 72 19.52 4.09 6.71
N GLN A 73 20.17 5.16 7.20
CA GLN A 73 21.01 5.08 8.38
C GLN A 73 20.24 4.66 9.64
N LEU A 74 19.00 5.16 9.81
CA LEU A 74 18.12 4.73 10.90
C LEU A 74 17.84 3.23 10.83
N LEU A 75 17.47 2.72 9.65
CA LEU A 75 17.16 1.31 9.44
C LEU A 75 18.38 0.39 9.63
N GLU A 76 19.55 0.82 9.15
CA GLU A 76 20.82 0.10 9.34
C GLU A 76 21.26 0.04 10.81
N GLY A 77 20.83 1.01 11.63
CA GLY A 77 21.15 1.09 13.05
C GLY A 77 20.22 0.29 13.98
N LEU A 78 19.18 -0.36 13.44
CA LEU A 78 18.21 -1.11 14.25
C LEU A 78 18.80 -2.40 14.83
N ALA A 79 18.44 -2.71 16.07
CA ALA A 79 18.71 -4.02 16.65
C ALA A 79 17.71 -5.08 16.14
N ASP A 80 18.07 -6.36 16.21
CA ASP A 80 17.20 -7.47 15.78
C ASP A 80 15.81 -7.44 16.46
N THR A 81 15.75 -6.99 17.71
CA THR A 81 14.50 -6.88 18.48
C THR A 81 13.63 -5.70 18.06
N ASP A 82 14.16 -4.72 17.32
CA ASP A 82 13.43 -3.51 16.94
C ASP A 82 12.44 -3.74 15.81
N TRP A 83 12.72 -4.71 14.93
CA TRP A 83 11.91 -4.99 13.74
C TRP A 83 10.43 -5.27 14.03
N GLN A 84 10.13 -5.83 15.20
CA GLN A 84 8.76 -6.17 15.63
C GLN A 84 8.13 -5.11 16.54
N LYS A 85 8.84 -4.02 16.86
CA LYS A 85 8.30 -2.98 17.74
C LYS A 85 7.17 -2.21 17.06
N PRO A 86 6.06 -1.94 17.78
CA PRO A 86 4.91 -1.23 17.22
C PRO A 86 5.24 0.24 16.96
N CYS A 87 4.94 0.70 15.75
CA CYS A 87 5.14 2.07 15.30
C CYS A 87 3.81 2.67 14.82
N TYR A 88 3.65 3.97 15.04
CA TYR A 88 2.46 4.69 14.60
C TYR A 88 2.41 4.78 13.08
N HIS A 89 1.35 4.29 12.42
CA HIS A 89 0.96 4.70 11.07
C HIS A 89 -0.49 5.25 11.12
N PRO A 90 -0.86 6.29 10.34
CA PRO A 90 -2.22 6.89 10.39
C PRO A 90 -3.34 5.86 10.17
N GLY A 91 -3.03 4.84 9.36
CA GLY A 91 -3.87 3.67 9.09
C GLY A 91 -4.21 2.80 10.28
N LYS A 92 -3.17 2.46 11.05
CA LYS A 92 -3.09 1.36 12.02
C LYS A 92 -1.69 1.39 12.64
N VAL A 93 -1.50 0.91 13.88
CA VAL A 93 -0.15 0.64 14.39
C VAL A 93 0.44 -0.59 13.67
N ILE A 94 1.66 -0.46 13.15
CA ILE A 94 2.36 -1.49 12.37
C ILE A 94 3.79 -1.70 12.89
N PRO A 95 4.39 -2.89 12.75
CA PRO A 95 5.78 -3.11 13.14
C PRO A 95 6.75 -2.39 12.19
N VAL A 96 7.99 -2.16 12.64
CA VAL A 96 9.07 -1.57 11.82
C VAL A 96 9.29 -2.36 10.53
N ALA A 97 9.20 -3.68 10.55
CA ALA A 97 9.32 -4.50 9.34
C ALA A 97 8.31 -4.09 8.24
N THR A 98 7.05 -3.84 8.61
CA THR A 98 6.02 -3.40 7.65
C THR A 98 6.29 -2.00 7.09
N TYR A 99 7.07 -1.16 7.78
CA TYR A 99 7.51 0.12 7.23
C TYR A 99 8.48 -0.03 6.05
N VAL A 100 9.31 -1.07 6.06
CA VAL A 100 10.20 -1.38 4.93
C VAL A 100 9.38 -1.79 3.72
N ASP A 101 8.39 -2.66 3.92
CA ASP A 101 7.49 -3.08 2.85
C ASP A 101 6.69 -1.90 2.29
N LEU A 102 6.16 -1.05 3.18
CA LEU A 102 5.49 0.20 2.81
C LEU A 102 6.41 1.11 1.99
N ARG A 103 7.68 1.30 2.41
CA ARG A 103 8.62 2.15 1.70
C ARG A 103 8.92 1.63 0.29
N LEU A 104 9.11 0.33 0.14
CA LEU A 104 9.32 -0.30 -1.17
C LEU A 104 8.09 -0.19 -2.05
N ALA A 105 6.89 -0.33 -1.48
CA ALA A 105 5.64 -0.14 -2.19
C ALA A 105 5.46 1.31 -2.68
N GLU A 106 5.70 2.31 -1.82
CA GLU A 106 5.63 3.73 -2.21
C GLU A 106 6.63 4.06 -3.33
N LEU A 107 7.86 3.55 -3.24
CA LEU A 107 8.86 3.77 -4.29
C LEU A 107 8.45 3.12 -5.61
N ALA A 108 8.06 1.84 -5.60
CA ALA A 108 7.67 1.12 -6.81
C ALA A 108 6.47 1.78 -7.51
N ILE A 109 5.43 2.10 -6.73
CA ILE A 109 4.20 2.69 -7.26
C ILE A 109 4.44 4.13 -7.75
N HIS A 110 5.16 4.96 -7.00
CA HIS A 110 5.34 6.35 -7.38
C HIS A 110 6.43 6.57 -8.43
N GLU A 111 7.41 5.67 -8.53
CA GLU A 111 8.27 5.61 -9.71
C GLU A 111 7.43 5.32 -10.96
N TRP A 112 6.55 4.31 -10.90
CA TRP A 112 5.64 3.99 -11.99
C TRP A 112 4.70 5.15 -12.33
N ASP A 113 4.14 5.85 -11.33
CA ASP A 113 3.26 7.01 -11.54
C ASP A 113 3.97 8.12 -12.36
N ILE A 114 5.29 8.26 -12.21
CA ILE A 114 6.11 9.22 -12.97
C ILE A 114 6.44 8.66 -14.37
N ARG A 115 7.03 7.47 -14.43
CA ARG A 115 7.57 6.89 -15.66
C ARG A 115 6.48 6.51 -16.67
N SER A 116 5.33 6.02 -16.21
CA SER A 116 4.20 5.65 -17.07
C SER A 116 3.62 6.82 -17.88
N LYS A 117 3.90 8.08 -17.48
CA LYS A 117 3.52 9.28 -18.25
C LYS A 117 4.47 9.58 -19.41
N LEU A 118 5.67 8.99 -19.37
CA LEU A 118 6.72 9.18 -20.37
C LEU A 118 6.85 7.97 -21.29
N ASP A 119 6.58 6.78 -20.76
CA ASP A 119 6.75 5.51 -21.46
C ASP A 119 5.60 4.55 -21.11
N VAL A 120 4.82 4.18 -22.13
CA VAL A 120 3.69 3.26 -22.01
C VAL A 120 4.10 1.82 -21.69
N SER A 121 5.38 1.48 -21.89
CA SER A 121 5.95 0.18 -21.53
C SER A 121 6.56 0.14 -20.12
N THR A 122 6.34 1.19 -19.32
CA THR A 122 6.80 1.22 -17.92
C THR A 122 6.18 0.08 -17.12
N GLU A 123 7.05 -0.75 -16.56
CA GLU A 123 6.72 -1.80 -15.61
C GLU A 123 7.08 -1.39 -14.16
N LEU A 124 6.43 -2.01 -13.18
CA LEU A 124 6.85 -1.93 -11.78
C LEU A 124 8.21 -2.62 -11.59
N SER A 125 8.98 -2.14 -10.61
CA SER A 125 10.22 -2.81 -10.23
C SER A 125 9.92 -4.22 -9.70
N ALA A 126 10.33 -5.24 -10.45
CA ALA A 126 10.16 -6.65 -10.09
C ALA A 126 10.81 -7.00 -8.73
N LEU A 127 11.88 -6.29 -8.35
CA LEU A 127 12.56 -6.44 -7.06
C LEU A 127 11.70 -6.00 -5.88
N CYS A 128 10.76 -5.06 -6.09
CA CYS A 128 9.88 -4.57 -5.04
C CYS A 128 8.59 -5.39 -4.91
N LEU A 129 8.21 -6.17 -5.93
CA LEU A 129 6.94 -6.90 -5.94
C LEU A 129 6.73 -7.82 -4.73
N PRO A 130 7.73 -8.58 -4.22
CA PRO A 130 7.54 -9.36 -2.99
C PRO A 130 7.09 -8.50 -1.81
N ALA A 131 7.81 -7.41 -1.54
CA ALA A 131 7.50 -6.48 -0.44
C ALA A 131 6.16 -5.77 -0.65
N VAL A 132 5.81 -5.41 -1.90
CA VAL A 132 4.50 -4.83 -2.21
C VAL A 132 3.38 -5.82 -1.90
N MET A 133 3.55 -7.10 -2.24
CA MET A 133 2.57 -8.15 -1.94
C MET A 133 2.41 -8.38 -0.42
N ASP A 134 3.52 -8.40 0.32
CA ASP A 134 3.49 -8.50 1.78
C ASP A 134 2.77 -7.29 2.40
N PHE A 135 3.03 -6.07 1.90
CA PHE A 135 2.33 -4.87 2.34
C PHE A 135 0.83 -4.86 1.99
N ILE A 136 0.47 -5.32 0.79
CA ILE A 136 -0.96 -5.44 0.40
C ILE A 136 -1.70 -6.33 1.39
N SER A 137 -1.11 -7.49 1.72
CA SER A 137 -1.68 -8.45 2.64
C SER A 137 -1.75 -7.92 4.08
N ALA A 138 -0.65 -7.37 4.59
CA ALA A 138 -0.54 -6.92 5.98
C ALA A 138 -1.34 -5.64 6.28
N PHE A 139 -1.54 -4.79 5.27
CA PHE A 139 -2.05 -3.45 5.46
C PHE A 139 -3.17 -3.07 4.49
N VAL A 140 -2.94 -3.09 3.18
CA VAL A 140 -3.86 -2.47 2.19
C VAL A 140 -5.25 -3.11 2.25
N VAL A 141 -5.33 -4.44 2.19
CA VAL A 141 -6.63 -5.14 2.20
C VAL A 141 -7.41 -4.88 3.49
N GLY A 142 -6.75 -4.95 4.65
CA GLY A 142 -7.43 -4.77 5.94
C GLY A 142 -7.81 -3.34 6.29
N THR A 143 -7.16 -2.34 5.69
CA THR A 143 -7.31 -0.92 6.08
C THR A 143 -7.96 -0.05 5.01
N MET A 144 -7.71 -0.34 3.73
CA MET A 144 -8.09 0.51 2.60
C MET A 144 -9.19 -0.14 1.74
N PHE A 145 -9.22 -1.46 1.63
CA PHE A 145 -10.22 -2.15 0.84
C PHE A 145 -11.55 -2.27 1.61
N ARG A 146 -12.59 -1.58 1.10
CA ARG A 146 -13.94 -1.53 1.69
C ARG A 146 -15.00 -1.73 0.61
N PRO A 147 -15.13 -2.94 0.05
CA PRO A 147 -16.18 -3.21 -0.93
C PRO A 147 -17.54 -3.02 -0.25
N GLY A 148 -18.32 -2.05 -0.74
CA GLY A 148 -19.73 -1.77 -0.44
C GLY A 148 -20.27 -2.17 0.95
N ILE A 149 -20.51 -1.18 1.81
CA ILE A 149 -21.13 -1.33 3.13
C ILE A 149 -22.51 -2.00 2.98
N GLY A 150 -22.64 -3.27 3.40
CA GLY A 150 -23.95 -3.93 3.46
C GLY A 150 -23.95 -5.45 3.33
N GLN A 151 -22.84 -6.08 2.98
CA GLN A 151 -22.81 -7.53 2.80
C GLN A 151 -22.86 -8.28 4.14
N THR A 152 -23.90 -9.09 4.30
CA THR A 152 -24.06 -10.05 5.40
C THR A 152 -23.38 -11.38 5.12
N GLU A 153 -23.12 -11.69 3.85
CA GLU A 153 -22.50 -12.94 3.41
C GLU A 153 -21.00 -12.76 3.21
N THR A 154 -20.24 -13.83 3.49
CA THR A 154 -18.81 -13.89 3.21
C THR A 154 -18.59 -13.91 1.70
N ILE A 155 -17.81 -12.96 1.18
CA ILE A 155 -17.41 -12.92 -0.23
C ILE A 155 -15.93 -13.26 -0.35
N ARG A 156 -15.61 -14.13 -1.31
CA ARG A 156 -14.25 -14.60 -1.59
C ARG A 156 -13.85 -14.26 -3.01
N PHE A 157 -12.89 -13.36 -3.12
CA PHE A 157 -12.21 -13.00 -4.37
C PHE A 157 -10.91 -13.75 -4.47
N ARG A 158 -10.82 -14.72 -5.38
CA ARG A 158 -9.58 -15.45 -5.64
C ARG A 158 -8.73 -14.72 -6.67
N PHE A 159 -7.46 -14.55 -6.36
CA PHE A 159 -6.43 -14.10 -7.28
C PHE A 159 -5.49 -15.26 -7.57
N GLU A 160 -5.35 -15.60 -8.84
CA GLU A 160 -4.37 -16.56 -9.35
C GLU A 160 -3.32 -15.77 -10.13
N LEU A 161 -2.17 -15.55 -9.50
CA LEU A 161 -1.12 -14.66 -9.96
C LEU A 161 -0.01 -15.43 -10.67
N THR A 162 0.43 -14.92 -11.81
CA THR A 162 1.55 -15.45 -12.59
C THR A 162 2.71 -14.44 -12.67
N GLY A 163 3.79 -14.80 -13.37
CA GLY A 163 4.94 -13.92 -13.55
C GLY A 163 5.82 -13.84 -12.31
N THR A 164 6.22 -12.63 -11.92
CA THR A 164 7.05 -12.37 -10.74
C THR A 164 6.22 -12.58 -9.47
N VAL A 165 6.72 -13.34 -8.48
CA VAL A 165 5.96 -13.74 -7.27
C VAL A 165 4.65 -14.48 -7.62
N PRO A 166 4.70 -15.60 -8.35
CA PRO A 166 3.50 -16.34 -8.70
C PRO A 166 2.87 -16.93 -7.44
N SER A 167 1.57 -16.79 -7.28
CA SER A 167 0.87 -17.21 -6.06
C SER A 167 -0.63 -17.35 -6.28
N SER A 168 -1.33 -17.89 -5.28
CA SER A 168 -2.78 -17.84 -5.24
C SER A 168 -3.28 -17.42 -3.87
N HIS A 169 -4.11 -16.39 -3.84
CA HIS A 169 -4.61 -15.77 -2.63
C HIS A 169 -6.11 -15.55 -2.71
N ASP A 170 -6.77 -15.60 -1.56
CA ASP A 170 -8.14 -15.17 -1.41
C ASP A 170 -8.17 -13.85 -0.64
N ILE A 171 -8.83 -12.84 -1.21
CA ILE A 171 -9.30 -11.69 -0.44
C ILE A 171 -10.72 -12.03 0.03
N VAL A 172 -10.87 -12.13 1.35
CA VAL A 172 -12.11 -12.52 2.01
C VAL A 172 -12.72 -11.28 2.63
N VAL A 173 -13.98 -11.03 2.31
CA VAL A 173 -14.79 -9.95 2.88
C VAL A 173 -15.85 -10.57 3.76
N GLU A 174 -15.82 -10.27 5.05
CA GLU A 174 -16.78 -10.77 6.02
C GLU A 174 -16.91 -9.80 7.20
N ASN A 175 -18.10 -9.68 7.78
CA ASN A 175 -18.32 -8.82 8.94
C ASN A 175 -17.84 -7.37 8.74
N ARG A 176 -17.98 -6.83 7.51
CA ARG A 176 -17.50 -5.49 7.10
C ARG A 176 -15.98 -5.30 7.13
N ASN A 177 -15.22 -6.38 7.33
CA ASN A 177 -13.78 -6.41 7.24
C ASN A 177 -13.33 -7.15 5.99
N ALA A 178 -12.09 -6.91 5.61
CA ALA A 178 -11.43 -7.68 4.57
C ALA A 178 -10.07 -8.15 5.07
N HIS A 179 -9.65 -9.33 4.65
CA HIS A 179 -8.30 -9.83 4.86
C HIS A 179 -7.85 -10.64 3.66
N MET A 180 -6.54 -10.76 3.49
CA MET A 180 -5.92 -11.56 2.46
C MET A 180 -5.32 -12.81 3.10
N GLU A 181 -5.59 -13.96 2.51
CA GLU A 181 -5.01 -15.24 2.92
C GLU A 181 -4.54 -16.05 1.71
N SER A 182 -3.73 -17.08 1.94
CA SER A 182 -3.43 -18.05 0.88
C SER A 182 -4.71 -18.76 0.43
N ALA A 183 -4.86 -19.00 -0.86
CA ALA A 183 -6.06 -19.63 -1.41
C ALA A 183 -6.30 -21.02 -0.78
N ARG A 184 -7.55 -21.29 -0.42
CA ARG A 184 -7.97 -22.57 0.20
C ARG A 184 -8.88 -23.37 -0.76
N GLU A 185 -9.24 -24.59 -0.38
CA GLU A 185 -10.18 -25.42 -1.17
C GLU A 185 -11.60 -24.83 -1.30
N ALA A 186 -11.93 -23.77 -0.56
CA ALA A 186 -13.21 -23.08 -0.67
C ALA A 186 -13.46 -22.55 -2.09
N THR A 187 -14.70 -22.66 -2.56
CA THR A 187 -15.13 -22.12 -3.86
C THR A 187 -15.15 -20.60 -3.80
N PRO A 188 -14.42 -19.89 -4.68
CA PRO A 188 -14.47 -18.43 -4.74
C PRO A 188 -15.74 -17.95 -5.45
N ASN A 189 -16.25 -16.80 -5.05
CA ASN A 189 -17.35 -16.13 -5.76
C ASN A 189 -16.88 -15.56 -7.10
N VAL A 190 -15.64 -15.05 -7.12
CA VAL A 190 -14.98 -14.49 -8.30
C VAL A 190 -13.54 -14.94 -8.33
N THR A 191 -13.03 -15.29 -9.50
CA THR A 191 -11.62 -15.58 -9.74
C THR A 191 -11.04 -14.59 -10.74
N PHE A 192 -9.95 -13.95 -10.35
CA PHE A 192 -9.12 -13.06 -11.14
C PHE A 192 -7.82 -13.78 -11.51
N ARG A 193 -7.46 -13.78 -12.79
CA ARG A 193 -6.19 -14.32 -13.30
C ARG A 193 -5.43 -13.23 -14.02
N CYS A 194 -4.24 -12.92 -13.55
CA CYS A 194 -3.34 -11.92 -14.14
C CYS A 194 -1.90 -12.16 -13.65
N ASP A 195 -0.93 -11.46 -14.20
CA ASP A 195 0.39 -11.36 -13.57
C ASP A 195 0.32 -10.50 -12.29
N THR A 196 1.31 -10.68 -11.41
CA THR A 196 1.37 -9.97 -10.12
C THR A 196 1.42 -8.45 -10.27
N GLU A 197 2.10 -7.93 -11.29
CA GLU A 197 2.15 -6.48 -11.52
C GLU A 197 0.76 -5.92 -11.86
N THR A 198 0.03 -6.59 -12.75
CA THR A 198 -1.33 -6.22 -13.10
C THR A 198 -2.23 -6.24 -11.86
N PHE A 199 -2.11 -7.24 -10.99
CA PHE A 199 -2.81 -7.26 -9.70
C PHE A 199 -2.46 -6.03 -8.83
N VAL A 200 -1.17 -5.74 -8.66
CA VAL A 200 -0.70 -4.59 -7.86
C VAL A 200 -1.24 -3.28 -8.44
N LEU A 201 -1.16 -3.06 -9.76
CA LEU A 201 -1.65 -1.84 -10.40
C LEU A 201 -3.17 -1.69 -10.25
N VAL A 202 -3.94 -2.78 -10.27
CA VAL A 202 -5.39 -2.74 -9.97
C VAL A 202 -5.62 -2.42 -8.49
N ALA A 203 -4.93 -3.11 -7.57
CA ALA A 203 -5.08 -2.93 -6.13
C ALA A 203 -4.77 -1.49 -5.67
N TYR A 204 -3.83 -0.84 -6.35
CA TYR A 204 -3.48 0.57 -6.12
C TYR A 204 -4.29 1.55 -6.99
N GLY A 205 -5.26 1.10 -7.79
CA GLY A 205 -6.12 1.95 -8.62
C GLY A 205 -5.40 2.67 -9.77
N ARG A 206 -4.21 2.20 -10.17
CA ARG A 206 -3.42 2.77 -11.29
C ARG A 206 -3.96 2.32 -12.64
N ILE A 207 -4.59 1.15 -12.69
CA ILE A 207 -5.36 0.66 -13.83
C ILE A 207 -6.72 0.18 -13.32
N SER A 208 -7.79 0.40 -14.09
CA SER A 208 -9.09 -0.16 -13.75
C SER A 208 -9.16 -1.64 -14.15
N LEU A 209 -9.99 -2.38 -13.44
CA LEU A 209 -10.29 -3.78 -13.75
C LEU A 209 -10.78 -3.96 -15.20
N ASN A 210 -11.69 -3.11 -15.64
CA ASN A 210 -12.20 -3.09 -17.03
C ASN A 210 -11.09 -2.85 -18.05
N LYS A 211 -10.15 -1.94 -17.76
CA LYS A 211 -9.02 -1.67 -18.64
C LYS A 211 -8.11 -2.90 -18.73
N ALA A 212 -7.74 -3.48 -17.59
CA ALA A 212 -6.90 -4.67 -17.54
C ALA A 212 -7.53 -5.86 -18.29
N GLU A 213 -8.84 -6.05 -18.19
CA GLU A 213 -9.56 -7.09 -18.93
C GLU A 213 -9.61 -6.80 -20.44
N SER A 214 -9.91 -5.56 -20.84
CA SER A 214 -9.97 -5.18 -22.27
C SER A 214 -8.61 -5.30 -22.98
N GLU A 215 -7.52 -5.13 -22.24
CA GLU A 215 -6.14 -5.28 -22.74
C GLU A 215 -5.65 -6.74 -22.67
N GLY A 216 -6.49 -7.67 -22.19
CA GLY A 216 -6.13 -9.09 -22.06
C GLY A 216 -5.14 -9.40 -20.93
N ARG A 217 -4.88 -8.44 -20.04
CA ARG A 217 -3.96 -8.59 -18.89
C ARG A 217 -4.63 -9.24 -17.67
N LEU A 218 -5.96 -9.22 -17.63
CA LEU A 218 -6.77 -9.77 -16.56
C LEU A 218 -7.92 -10.61 -17.13
N ILE A 219 -8.15 -11.78 -16.56
CA ILE A 219 -9.34 -12.60 -16.85
C ILE A 219 -10.17 -12.69 -15.57
N VAL A 220 -11.47 -12.42 -15.70
CA VAL A 220 -12.44 -12.50 -14.61
C VAL A 220 -13.42 -13.65 -14.86
N LYS A 221 -13.60 -14.52 -13.85
CA LYS A 221 -14.58 -15.62 -13.85
C LYS A 221 -15.44 -15.55 -12.61
N GLY A 222 -16.70 -15.99 -12.70
CA GLY A 222 -17.66 -15.96 -11.60
C GLY A 222 -18.59 -14.75 -11.67
N ASP A 223 -19.02 -14.27 -10.51
CA ASP A 223 -20.02 -13.21 -10.39
C ASP A 223 -19.46 -11.83 -10.80
N ARG A 224 -20.05 -11.21 -11.83
CA ARG A 224 -19.61 -9.93 -12.38
C ARG A 224 -20.05 -8.72 -11.56
N GLU A 225 -21.18 -8.81 -10.85
CA GLU A 225 -21.61 -7.76 -9.94
C GLU A 225 -20.64 -7.70 -8.75
N LEU A 226 -20.28 -8.85 -8.20
CA LEU A 226 -19.26 -8.91 -7.15
C LEU A 226 -17.89 -8.47 -7.63
N ALA A 227 -17.47 -8.85 -8.85
CA ALA A 227 -16.19 -8.41 -9.41
C ALA A 227 -16.06 -6.88 -9.48
N SER A 228 -17.17 -6.17 -9.72
CA SER A 228 -17.20 -4.71 -9.81
C SER A 228 -16.85 -4.01 -8.48
N LEU A 229 -17.04 -4.68 -7.35
CA LEU A 229 -16.70 -4.17 -6.02
C LEU A 229 -15.18 -4.04 -5.80
N PHE A 230 -14.38 -4.73 -6.62
CA PHE A 230 -12.93 -4.56 -6.61
C PHE A 230 -12.47 -3.35 -7.45
N SER A 231 -13.41 -2.71 -8.17
CA SER A 231 -13.14 -1.56 -9.06
C SER A 231 -13.58 -0.21 -8.48
N SER A 232 -14.21 -0.22 -7.29
CA SER A 232 -14.87 0.91 -6.65
C SER A 232 -14.13 1.43 -5.43
#